data_AF-A0A0C1IQ20-F1
#
_entry.id   AF-A0A0C1IQ20-F1
#
_cell.length_a   1.000
_cell.length_b   1.000
_cell.length_c   1.000
_cell.angle_alpha   90.00
_cell.angle_beta   90.00
_cell.angle_gamma   90.00
#
_symmetry.space_group_name_H-M   'P 1'
#
loop_
_entity.id
_entity.type
_entity.pdbx_description
1 polymer ?
#
loop_
_entity_poly.entity_id
_entity_poly.type
_entity_poly.pdbx_seq_one_letter_code
_entity_poly.pdbx_strand_id
1 'polypeptide(L)'
;MTSIKNKSLLFIIGVLLISNLVMVGMYLFGTKERRPRVRTQRSPIEFMVKELSLDDKQAAAFKEMLDTVKQKNKPLLDSMRTSRESLYKNLKAEPQPDSVILSYANTIGKIETELTINNYEHFRKLRAMCNPEQQLELDTLIQRMGRRTARKKGQ
;
A
#
# COMPACT_ATOMS: atom_id res chain seq x y z
N MET A 1 -15.79 19.21 -67.26
CA MET A 1 -16.07 19.55 -65.85
C MET A 1 -15.35 18.57 -64.91
N THR A 2 -14.01 18.56 -64.84
CA THR A 2 -13.25 17.50 -64.13
C THR A 2 -11.95 17.99 -63.46
N SER A 3 -11.86 19.26 -63.05
CA SER A 3 -10.68 19.78 -62.32
C SER A 3 -10.94 20.03 -60.81
N ILE A 4 -12.16 19.80 -60.34
CA ILE A 4 -12.57 20.04 -58.93
C ILE A 4 -12.30 18.80 -58.05
N LYS A 5 -12.31 17.58 -58.62
CA LYS A 5 -12.15 16.34 -57.85
C LYS A 5 -10.75 16.18 -57.24
N ASN A 6 -9.69 16.52 -57.98
CA ASN A 6 -8.31 16.35 -57.50
C ASN A 6 -7.91 17.39 -56.45
N LYS A 7 -8.35 18.64 -56.60
CA LYS A 7 -8.09 19.70 -55.61
C LYS A 7 -8.85 19.44 -54.29
N SER A 8 -10.06 18.91 -54.37
CA SER A 8 -10.84 18.50 -53.18
C SER A 8 -10.22 17.29 -52.47
N LEU A 9 -9.76 16.28 -53.22
CA LEU A 9 -9.03 15.15 -52.65
C LEU A 9 -7.73 15.58 -51.97
N LEU A 10 -6.97 16.48 -52.60
CA LEU A 10 -5.71 16.99 -52.05
C LEU A 10 -5.97 17.85 -50.80
N PHE A 11 -7.08 18.58 -50.76
CA PHE A 11 -7.55 19.30 -49.57
C PHE A 11 -7.92 18.33 -48.42
N ILE A 12 -8.69 17.28 -48.70
CA ILE A 12 -9.07 16.26 -47.71
C ILE A 12 -7.84 15.55 -47.14
N ILE A 13 -6.90 15.15 -48.01
CA ILE A 13 -5.63 14.53 -47.59
C ILE A 13 -4.83 15.49 -46.72
N GLY A 14 -4.75 16.77 -47.09
CA GLY A 14 -4.08 17.81 -46.31
C GLY A 14 -4.68 17.97 -44.91
N VAL A 15 -6.01 18.05 -44.80
CA VAL A 15 -6.71 18.13 -43.51
C VAL A 15 -6.47 16.89 -42.66
N LEU A 16 -6.49 15.70 -43.27
CA LEU A 16 -6.26 14.44 -42.56
C LEU A 16 -4.82 14.34 -42.01
N LEU A 17 -3.84 14.83 -42.77
CA LEU A 17 -2.43 14.88 -42.34
C LEU A 17 -2.23 15.89 -41.21
N ILE A 18 -2.81 17.09 -41.32
CA ILE A 18 -2.73 18.10 -40.26
C ILE A 18 -3.40 17.60 -38.98
N SER A 19 -4.57 16.96 -39.08
CA SER A 19 -5.27 16.38 -37.93
C SER A 19 -4.42 15.32 -37.20
N ASN A 20 -3.80 14.40 -37.95
CA ASN A 20 -2.88 13.41 -37.37
C ASN A 20 -1.64 14.05 -36.74
N LEU A 21 -1.05 15.06 -37.38
CA LEU A 21 0.10 15.79 -36.85
C LEU A 21 -0.23 16.56 -35.57
N VAL A 22 -1.42 17.16 -35.48
CA VAL A 22 -1.90 17.81 -34.25
C VAL A 22 -2.10 16.79 -33.14
N MET A 23 -2.66 15.61 -33.44
CA MET A 23 -2.86 14.56 -32.44
C MET A 23 -1.53 14.01 -31.89
N VAL A 24 -0.56 13.76 -32.77
CA VAL A 24 0.80 13.35 -32.38
C VAL A 24 1.51 14.48 -31.63
N GLY A 25 1.38 15.73 -32.09
CA GLY A 25 1.93 16.90 -31.41
C GLY A 25 1.34 17.09 -30.01
N MET A 26 0.03 16.94 -29.84
CA MET A 26 -0.61 16.95 -28.52
C MET A 26 -0.19 15.77 -27.65
N TYR A 27 0.11 14.61 -28.23
CA TYR A 27 0.60 13.47 -27.45
C TYR A 27 2.05 13.66 -26.98
N LEU A 28 2.91 14.23 -27.83
CA LEU A 28 4.33 14.46 -27.54
C LEU A 28 4.59 15.70 -26.69
N PHE A 29 3.83 16.77 -26.92
CA PHE A 29 4.00 18.08 -26.26
C PHE A 29 2.88 18.41 -25.28
N GLY A 30 1.79 17.64 -25.25
CA GLY A 30 0.78 17.74 -24.21
C GLY A 30 1.47 17.42 -22.90
N THR A 31 1.77 18.47 -22.15
CA THR A 31 2.22 18.37 -20.77
C THR A 31 1.28 17.40 -20.10
N LYS A 32 1.84 16.27 -19.70
CA LYS A 32 1.19 15.34 -18.79
C LYS A 32 0.97 16.13 -17.52
N GLU A 33 -0.09 16.91 -17.47
CA GLU A 33 -0.74 17.28 -16.23
C GLU A 33 -1.01 15.94 -15.59
N ARG A 34 -0.08 15.56 -14.73
CA ARG A 34 -0.31 14.59 -13.70
C ARG A 34 -1.43 15.24 -12.92
N ARG A 35 -2.68 15.03 -13.35
CA ARG A 35 -3.82 15.11 -12.45
C ARG A 35 -3.30 14.36 -11.24
N PRO A 36 -3.13 15.00 -10.08
CA PRO A 36 -2.74 14.26 -8.91
C PRO A 36 -3.80 13.18 -8.83
N ARG A 37 -3.39 11.93 -9.06
CA ARG A 37 -4.21 10.82 -8.63
C ARG A 37 -4.19 11.02 -7.13
N VAL A 38 -5.15 11.79 -6.63
CA VAL A 38 -5.63 11.68 -5.27
C VAL A 38 -6.28 10.32 -5.24
N ARG A 39 -5.44 9.28 -5.30
CA ARG A 39 -5.62 8.15 -4.42
C ARG A 39 -5.51 8.80 -3.05
N THR A 40 -6.62 9.30 -2.53
CA THR A 40 -6.91 9.15 -1.11
C THR A 40 -6.84 7.64 -0.89
N GLN A 41 -5.61 7.13 -0.81
CA GLN A 41 -5.31 5.91 -0.12
C GLN A 41 -5.72 6.30 1.29
N ARG A 42 -7.02 6.13 1.59
CA ARG A 42 -7.54 6.42 2.91
C ARG A 42 -6.61 5.70 3.84
N SER A 43 -5.99 6.47 4.74
CA SER A 43 -5.09 5.90 5.72
C SER A 43 -5.82 4.70 6.34
N PRO A 44 -5.16 3.57 6.64
CA PRO A 44 -5.81 2.45 7.34
C PRO A 44 -6.59 2.92 8.58
N ILE A 45 -6.13 4.03 9.18
CA ILE A 45 -6.78 4.80 10.23
C ILE A 45 -8.14 5.35 9.80
N GLU A 46 -8.21 6.11 8.70
CA GLU A 46 -9.45 6.67 8.15
C GLU A 46 -10.44 5.58 7.72
N PHE A 47 -9.93 4.44 7.25
CA PHE A 47 -10.77 3.28 6.96
C PHE A 47 -11.43 2.77 8.24
N MET A 48 -10.66 2.57 9.32
CA MET A 48 -11.20 2.07 10.59
C MET A 48 -12.11 3.07 11.30
N VAL A 49 -11.75 4.36 11.32
CA VAL A 49 -12.61 5.42 11.88
C VAL A 49 -13.96 5.45 11.20
N LYS A 50 -13.97 5.33 9.86
CA LYS A 50 -15.21 5.32 9.08
C LYS A 50 -16.01 4.03 9.26
N GLU A 51 -15.35 2.88 9.23
CA GLU A 51 -16.02 1.58 9.26
C GLU A 51 -16.60 1.26 10.63
N LEU A 52 -15.98 1.75 11.72
CA LEU A 52 -16.46 1.60 13.09
C LEU A 52 -17.29 2.81 13.57
N SER A 53 -17.52 3.79 12.70
CA SER A 53 -18.20 5.06 13.04
C SER A 53 -17.71 5.64 14.38
N LEU A 54 -16.38 5.74 14.54
CA LEU A 54 -15.78 6.26 15.77
C LEU A 54 -16.13 7.75 15.93
N ASP A 55 -16.42 8.17 17.15
CA ASP A 55 -16.59 9.59 17.46
C ASP A 55 -15.24 10.34 17.39
N ASP A 56 -15.27 11.68 17.39
CA ASP A 56 -14.07 12.50 17.24
C ASP A 56 -13.04 12.27 18.36
N LYS A 57 -13.49 11.96 19.58
CA LYS A 57 -12.61 11.69 20.73
C LYS A 57 -11.95 10.31 20.59
N GLN A 58 -12.73 9.30 20.24
CA GLN A 58 -12.27 7.94 19.94
C GLN A 58 -11.29 7.94 18.77
N ALA A 59 -11.59 8.68 17.70
CA ALA A 59 -10.74 8.80 16.52
C ALA A 59 -9.39 9.48 16.84
N ALA A 60 -9.40 10.54 17.65
CA ALA A 60 -8.18 11.21 18.11
C ALA A 60 -7.30 10.28 18.96
N ALA A 61 -7.89 9.61 19.96
CA ALA A 61 -7.19 8.66 20.82
C ALA A 61 -6.63 7.46 20.02
N PHE A 62 -7.40 6.97 19.05
CA PHE A 62 -6.98 5.90 18.16
C PHE A 62 -5.78 6.30 17.29
N LYS A 63 -5.78 7.52 16.74
CA LYS A 63 -4.69 8.06 15.93
C LYS A 63 -3.38 8.17 16.73
N GLU A 64 -3.45 8.70 17.95
CA GLU A 64 -2.27 8.81 18.82
C GLU A 64 -1.67 7.43 19.17
N MET A 65 -2.54 6.46 19.44
CA MET A 65 -2.12 5.09 19.73
C MET A 65 -1.45 4.43 18.51
N LEU A 66 -1.97 4.66 17.31
CA LEU A 66 -1.38 4.19 16.06
C LEU A 66 -0.01 4.80 15.81
N ASP A 67 0.14 6.11 16.01
CA ASP A 67 1.42 6.78 15.84
C ASP A 67 2.46 6.24 16.83
N THR A 68 2.06 5.97 18.07
CA THR A 68 2.90 5.33 19.08
C THR A 68 3.33 3.93 18.67
N VAL A 69 2.39 3.09 18.22
CA VAL A 69 2.69 1.72 17.76
C VAL A 69 3.59 1.75 16.52
N LYS A 70 3.35 2.68 15.60
CA LYS A 70 4.18 2.86 14.40
C LYS A 70 5.60 3.27 14.76
N GLN A 71 5.77 4.20 15.69
CA GLN A 71 7.09 4.60 16.17
C GLN A 71 7.81 3.44 16.87
N LYS A 72 7.11 2.66 17.69
CA LYS A 72 7.67 1.46 18.35
C LYS A 72 8.07 0.36 17.36
N ASN A 73 7.25 0.13 16.33
CA ASN A 73 7.47 -0.95 15.38
C ASN A 73 8.49 -0.60 14.30
N LYS A 74 8.73 0.68 14.01
CA LYS A 74 9.71 1.12 13.01
C LYS A 74 11.11 0.52 13.21
N PRO A 75 11.77 0.66 14.38
CA PRO A 75 13.09 0.08 14.60
C PRO A 75 13.09 -1.46 14.52
N LEU A 76 12.00 -2.12 14.92
CA LEU A 76 11.85 -3.57 14.79
C LEU A 76 11.83 -4.00 13.33
N LEU A 77 11.05 -3.32 12.50
CA LEU A 77 10.96 -3.58 11.06
C LEU A 77 12.30 -3.32 10.35
N ASP A 78 13.00 -2.24 10.72
CA ASP A 78 14.32 -1.90 10.17
C ASP A 78 15.37 -2.96 10.57
N SER A 79 15.34 -3.41 11.83
CA SER A 79 16.19 -4.49 12.31
C SER A 79 15.92 -5.80 11.56
N MET A 80 14.64 -6.16 11.41
CA MET A 80 14.23 -7.37 10.69
C MET A 80 14.66 -7.34 9.22
N ARG A 81 14.55 -6.18 8.56
CA ARG A 81 15.03 -5.98 7.19
C ARG A 81 16.54 -6.17 7.12
N THR A 82 17.28 -5.58 8.05
CA THR A 82 18.74 -5.71 8.13
C THR A 82 19.15 -7.17 8.36
N SER A 83 18.47 -7.89 9.26
CA SER A 83 18.72 -9.32 9.50
C SER A 83 18.47 -10.17 8.25
N ARG A 84 17.41 -9.89 7.48
CA ARG A 84 17.16 -10.57 6.21
C ARG A 84 18.24 -10.25 5.17
N GLU A 85 18.61 -8.99 5.02
CA GLU A 85 19.67 -8.58 4.09
C GLU A 85 21.00 -9.25 4.45
N SER A 86 21.37 -9.30 5.73
CA SER A 86 22.57 -9.99 6.20
C SER A 86 22.51 -11.50 5.96
N LEU A 87 21.37 -12.14 6.23
CA LEU A 87 21.18 -13.57 5.96
C LEU A 87 21.45 -13.90 4.48
N TYR A 88 20.89 -13.13 3.55
CA TYR A 88 21.08 -13.40 2.12
C TYR A 88 22.44 -12.95 1.58
N LYS A 89 23.12 -11.98 2.21
CA LYS A 89 24.51 -11.63 1.87
C LYS A 89 25.48 -12.79 2.15
N ASN A 90 25.20 -13.61 3.17
CA ASN A 90 26.01 -14.76 3.54
C ASN A 90 26.03 -15.86 2.46
N LEU A 91 25.06 -15.90 1.52
CA LEU A 91 25.07 -16.82 0.37
C LEU A 91 26.27 -16.61 -0.57
N LYS A 92 26.89 -15.43 -0.57
CA LYS A 92 28.06 -15.14 -1.41
C LYS A 92 29.38 -15.60 -0.79
N ALA A 93 29.36 -16.02 0.47
CA ALA A 93 30.54 -16.34 1.27
C ALA A 93 30.48 -17.80 1.75
N GLU A 94 30.20 -18.73 0.84
CA GLU A 94 30.24 -20.16 1.14
C GLU A 94 31.66 -20.64 1.48
N PRO A 95 31.81 -21.59 2.41
CA PRO A 95 30.77 -22.21 3.23
C PRO A 95 30.46 -21.39 4.51
N GLN A 96 29.18 -21.29 4.88
CA GLN A 96 28.75 -20.72 6.16
C GLN A 96 28.26 -21.81 7.12
N PRO A 97 28.61 -21.74 8.42
CA PRO A 97 28.06 -22.66 9.40
C PRO A 97 26.54 -22.51 9.56
N ASP A 98 25.83 -23.62 9.68
CA ASP A 98 24.36 -23.64 9.91
C ASP A 98 23.95 -22.83 11.16
N SER A 99 24.83 -22.74 12.16
CA SER A 99 24.62 -21.95 13.37
C SER A 99 24.41 -20.46 13.09
N VAL A 100 25.06 -19.92 12.06
CA VAL A 100 24.93 -18.51 11.62
C VAL A 100 23.55 -18.29 10.99
N ILE A 101 23.12 -19.22 10.12
CA ILE A 101 21.80 -19.19 9.47
C ILE A 101 20.69 -19.25 10.53
N LEU A 102 20.82 -20.17 11.47
CA LEU A 102 19.85 -20.35 12.56
C LEU A 102 19.75 -19.10 13.45
N SER A 103 20.86 -18.42 13.71
CA SER A 103 20.89 -17.18 14.49
C SER A 103 20.07 -16.05 13.82
N TYR A 104 20.25 -15.85 12.51
CA TYR A 104 19.46 -14.86 11.77
C TYR A 104 17.98 -15.23 11.73
N ALA A 105 17.65 -16.50 11.47
CA ALA A 105 16.27 -16.98 11.46
C ALA A 105 15.59 -16.77 12.82
N ASN A 106 16.26 -17.10 13.92
CA ASN A 106 15.76 -16.87 15.28
C ASN A 106 15.54 -15.39 15.58
N THR A 107 16.43 -14.51 15.11
CA THR A 107 16.30 -13.06 15.27
C THR A 107 15.06 -12.55 14.53
N ILE A 108 14.85 -12.97 13.29
CA ILE A 108 13.66 -12.64 12.51
C ILE A 108 12.39 -13.14 13.22
N GLY A 109 12.39 -14.39 13.71
CA GLY A 109 11.25 -14.97 14.42
C GLY A 109 10.88 -14.24 15.71
N LYS A 110 11.87 -13.79 16.48
CA LYS A 110 11.66 -12.95 17.68
C LYS A 110 10.99 -11.63 17.32
N ILE A 111 11.47 -10.96 16.27
CA ILE A 111 10.88 -9.69 15.82
C ILE A 111 9.46 -9.88 15.32
N GLU A 112 9.18 -10.92 14.54
CA GLU A 112 7.82 -11.23 14.07
C GLU A 112 6.85 -11.50 15.23
N THR A 113 7.34 -12.16 16.28
CA THR A 113 6.59 -12.39 17.52
C THR A 113 6.24 -11.07 18.20
N GLU A 114 7.23 -10.18 18.37
CA GLU A 114 7.01 -8.88 19.01
C GLU A 114 6.05 -7.98 18.22
N LEU A 115 6.18 -7.95 16.89
CA LEU A 115 5.26 -7.22 16.02
C LEU A 115 3.82 -7.76 16.15
N THR A 116 3.66 -9.07 16.25
CA THR A 116 2.36 -9.71 16.43
C THR A 116 1.72 -9.33 17.76
N ILE A 117 2.50 -9.36 18.85
CA ILE A 117 2.03 -8.93 20.18
C ILE A 117 1.64 -7.45 20.18
N ASN A 118 2.48 -6.58 19.60
CA ASN A 118 2.20 -5.15 19.52
C ASN A 118 0.90 -4.87 18.73
N ASN A 119 0.66 -5.61 17.65
CA ASN A 119 -0.55 -5.50 16.86
C ASN A 119 -1.80 -5.98 17.62
N TYR A 120 -1.69 -7.10 18.34
CA TYR A 120 -2.78 -7.59 19.20
C TYR A 120 -3.15 -6.58 20.28
N GLU A 121 -2.15 -6.06 21.00
CA GLU A 121 -2.35 -5.05 22.05
C GLU A 121 -2.99 -3.77 21.51
N HIS A 122 -2.68 -3.39 20.27
CA HIS A 122 -3.32 -2.27 19.60
C HIS A 122 -4.83 -2.50 19.40
N PHE A 123 -5.22 -3.66 18.85
CA PHE A 123 -6.64 -4.00 18.69
C PHE A 123 -7.37 -4.18 20.01
N ARG A 124 -6.69 -4.72 21.04
CA ARG A 124 -7.23 -4.86 22.39
C ARG A 124 -7.57 -3.50 23.00
N LYS A 125 -6.67 -2.52 22.89
CA LYS A 125 -6.91 -1.15 23.38
C LYS A 125 -8.00 -0.44 22.59
N LEU A 126 -8.05 -0.61 21.26
CA LEU A 126 -9.14 -0.10 20.45
C LEU A 126 -10.50 -0.66 20.91
N ARG A 127 -10.59 -1.98 21.09
CA ARG A 127 -11.81 -2.64 21.56
C ARG A 127 -12.30 -2.11 22.91
N ALA A 128 -11.37 -1.73 23.80
CA ALA A 128 -11.71 -1.17 25.12
C ALA A 128 -12.31 0.25 25.04
N MET A 129 -12.01 1.01 23.98
CA MET A 129 -12.57 2.36 23.76
C MET A 129 -13.90 2.32 22.99
N CYS A 130 -14.20 1.22 22.31
CA CYS A 130 -15.42 1.01 21.55
C CYS A 130 -16.59 0.62 22.47
N ASN A 131 -17.79 1.11 22.15
CA ASN A 131 -19.04 0.68 22.77
C ASN A 131 -19.51 -0.69 22.21
N PRO A 132 -20.50 -1.39 22.83
CA PRO A 132 -20.81 -2.78 22.51
C PRO A 132 -21.16 -3.06 21.04
N GLU A 133 -21.84 -2.12 20.37
CA GLU A 133 -22.16 -2.22 18.95
C GLU A 133 -20.91 -2.13 18.08
N GLN A 134 -20.03 -1.15 18.34
CA GLN A 134 -18.74 -1.01 17.67
C GLN A 134 -17.80 -2.21 17.88
N GLN A 135 -17.88 -2.89 19.04
CA GLN A 135 -17.09 -4.09 19.29
C GLN A 135 -17.48 -5.25 18.36
N LEU A 136 -18.78 -5.44 18.10
CA LEU A 136 -19.27 -6.47 17.17
C LEU A 136 -18.81 -6.21 15.73
N GLU A 137 -18.82 -4.94 15.31
CA GLU A 137 -18.29 -4.53 14.00
C GLU A 137 -16.78 -4.79 13.92
N LEU A 138 -16.03 -4.41 14.96
CA LEU A 138 -14.59 -4.65 15.04
C LEU A 138 -14.24 -6.14 14.93
N ASP A 139 -14.95 -7.00 15.66
CA ASP A 139 -14.74 -8.44 15.64
C ASP A 139 -15.00 -9.02 14.23
N THR A 140 -16.04 -8.53 13.55
CA THR A 140 -16.36 -8.89 12.15
C THR A 140 -15.28 -8.42 11.17
N LEU A 141 -14.74 -7.22 11.37
CA LEU A 141 -13.67 -6.67 10.53
C LEU A 141 -12.37 -7.45 10.69
N ILE A 142 -11.99 -7.80 11.92
CA ILE A 142 -10.77 -8.59 12.20
C ILE A 142 -10.87 -9.95 11.49
N GLN A 143 -12.01 -10.64 11.59
CA GLN A 143 -12.21 -11.90 10.88
C GLN A 143 -12.10 -11.74 9.36
N ARG A 144 -12.68 -10.68 8.80
CA ARG A 144 -12.61 -10.37 7.36
C ARG A 144 -11.18 -10.09 6.90
N MET A 145 -10.40 -9.36 7.70
CA MET A 145 -8.98 -9.08 7.42
C MET A 145 -8.14 -10.35 7.45
N GLY A 146 -8.37 -11.23 8.43
CA GLY A 146 -7.71 -12.54 8.51
C GLY A 146 -7.95 -13.39 7.25
N ARG A 147 -9.21 -13.51 6.81
CA ARG A 147 -9.60 -14.28 5.61
C ARG A 147 -8.96 -13.75 4.32
N ARG A 148 -8.88 -12.42 4.15
CA ARG A 148 -8.22 -11.81 2.97
C ARG A 148 -6.73 -12.10 2.92
N THR A 149 -6.07 -12.10 4.07
CA THR A 149 -4.62 -12.37 4.16
C THR A 149 -4.31 -13.83 3.86
N ALA A 150 -5.17 -14.76 4.30
CA ALA A 150 -5.07 -16.18 3.96
C ALA A 150 -5.24 -16.44 2.44
N ARG A 151 -6.24 -15.80 1.80
CA ARG A 151 -6.48 -15.96 0.35
C ARG A 151 -5.33 -15.45 -0.52
N LYS A 152 -4.61 -14.41 -0.07
CA LYS A 152 -3.44 -13.87 -0.79
C LYS A 152 -2.18 -14.74 -0.72
N LYS A 153 -2.07 -15.64 0.27
CA LYS A 153 -0.94 -16.59 0.37
C LYS A 153 -1.15 -17.88 -0.45
N GLY A 154 -2.37 -18.10 -0.95
CA GLY A 154 -2.72 -19.27 -1.76
C GLY A 154 -2.82 -19.00 -3.26
N GLN A 155 -2.27 -17.88 -3.75
CA GLN A 155 -2.30 -17.46 -5.15
C GLN A 155 -0.90 -17.10 -5.64
#